data_AF-A0AAJ7TG77-F1
#
_entry.id   AF-A0AAJ7TG77-F1
#
_cell.length_a   1.000
_cell.length_b   1.000
_cell.length_c   1.000
_cell.angle_alpha   90.00
_cell.angle_beta   90.00
_cell.angle_gamma   90.00
#
_symmetry.space_group_name_H-M   'P 1'
#
loop_
_entity.id
_entity.type
_entity.pdbx_description
1 polymer ?
#
loop_
_entity_poly.entity_id
_entity_poly.type
_entity_poly.pdbx_seq_one_letter_code
_entity_poly.pdbx_strand_id
1 'polypeptide(L)'
;MKDPRIFLFSSMSHKGWYFLFRLHTSLVDGEKLCVGEAPMRPLPRANNACRHRRQTTLADPRSHFQPGTPVSPPRAPASSAQSHATELRRQCLETSRSPGRMAEALPPDVPQSRHLEVSISCTDLVKSSSWFNDPSFYVIVQEYDSNVDQWNEIFRTETINKDLNPHFAHKMDLDYDASKEQRLKFVVISGKKNVVGETKATLKEIMYEKNITLNLMQNGTPNSTGNILLSAQLISDCQFITLQLEGKCLDKKDWFGKSDPFLELYKQTSIGKWKLVYRTEVHKNTLNPRWKNIVLNLQSLCDGNIAKPIKVVCADWNRNGRSNPIGECIVTVMQLNQAKLNNTVMFDLVLPGNVKNSNYKNSGQLVVVLCTICRQYTFLDYIRGGCKLQFSMAIDFTASNKPPSQLDSLHHTGFNDANQYLMVIRAVGGTLQYYDADKQFPAYGFGAQLPSEEKVSQDFPLTLNANNPNCDGVQALIKAYKSCLTKVKLSEPANLAPVINRVATAAKRIKFQSKLAHEYHILFIITDGEVKDMPATREAIVQASKLPLSIVLVGVGSNDFRDLVELDSDDAILTAPSGENAFRDIVQFVPYLDFARDPVEKFLEQVMEEIPHQVEQYFHQMDLQPPNMTSP
;
A
#
# COMPACT_ATOMS: atom_id res chain seq x y z
N MET A 1 -35.71 -13.05 62.25
CA MET A 1 -37.15 -12.76 62.28
C MET A 1 -37.52 -12.02 61.00
N LYS A 2 -38.46 -12.60 60.24
CA LYS A 2 -39.41 -12.06 59.26
C LYS A 2 -38.97 -11.00 58.22
N ASP A 3 -38.82 -11.53 57.01
CA ASP A 3 -39.02 -11.00 55.65
C ASP A 3 -40.53 -10.64 55.39
N PRO A 4 -41.07 -10.39 54.16
CA PRO A 4 -40.67 -9.64 52.94
C PRO A 4 -41.80 -8.68 52.45
N ARG A 5 -41.61 -7.97 51.32
CA ARG A 5 -42.62 -7.99 50.22
C ARG A 5 -42.01 -8.11 48.83
N ILE A 6 -42.39 -9.22 48.21
CA ILE A 6 -42.28 -9.64 46.82
C ILE A 6 -43.51 -9.14 46.06
N PHE A 7 -43.38 -8.85 44.76
CA PHE A 7 -44.39 -9.27 43.79
C PHE A 7 -43.73 -9.73 42.49
N LEU A 8 -43.88 -11.04 42.23
CA LEU A 8 -43.70 -11.74 40.97
C LEU A 8 -45.11 -12.01 40.40
N PHE A 9 -45.26 -11.99 39.08
CA PHE A 9 -46.24 -12.85 38.41
C PHE A 9 -45.56 -13.62 37.28
N SER A 10 -45.76 -14.94 37.33
CA SER A 10 -45.23 -15.94 36.41
C SER A 10 -46.18 -16.22 35.24
N SER A 11 -45.58 -16.53 34.10
CA SER A 11 -45.77 -17.75 33.29
C SER A 11 -47.15 -18.15 32.74
N MET A 12 -47.17 -18.44 31.43
CA MET A 12 -47.93 -19.53 30.82
C MET A 12 -47.23 -20.01 29.55
N SER A 13 -47.51 -21.25 29.18
CA SER A 13 -46.60 -22.22 28.56
C SER A 13 -47.03 -22.71 27.17
N HIS A 14 -46.05 -23.31 26.47
CA HIS A 14 -46.12 -24.43 25.50
C HIS A 14 -47.05 -24.42 24.27
N LYS A 15 -46.41 -24.54 23.09
CA LYS A 15 -46.58 -25.51 21.96
C LYS A 15 -45.91 -24.87 20.72
N GLY A 16 -44.97 -25.42 19.94
CA GLY A 16 -44.66 -26.80 19.58
C GLY A 16 -45.12 -27.07 18.13
N TRP A 17 -44.15 -27.35 17.22
CA TRP A 17 -44.24 -28.00 15.88
C TRP A 17 -43.87 -27.16 14.62
N TYR A 18 -42.63 -27.32 14.15
CA TYR A 18 -42.16 -28.04 12.93
C TYR A 18 -42.71 -27.77 11.49
N PHE A 19 -41.75 -27.76 10.54
CA PHE A 19 -41.75 -28.10 9.08
C PHE A 19 -41.71 -27.00 7.98
N LEU A 20 -40.49 -26.82 7.41
CA LEU A 20 -40.04 -27.00 6.00
C LEU A 20 -40.77 -26.34 4.77
N PHE A 21 -39.95 -25.60 4.02
CA PHE A 21 -39.81 -25.49 2.54
C PHE A 21 -41.04 -25.18 1.65
N ARG A 22 -40.96 -24.09 0.86
CA ARG A 22 -40.81 -24.17 -0.62
C ARG A 22 -40.57 -22.82 -1.31
N LEU A 23 -39.78 -22.91 -2.36
CA LEU A 23 -39.45 -21.96 -3.43
C LEU A 23 -40.62 -21.74 -4.44
N HIS A 24 -40.46 -20.66 -5.24
CA HIS A 24 -41.07 -20.34 -6.56
C HIS A 24 -42.49 -19.72 -6.53
N THR A 25 -42.89 -18.71 -7.32
CA THR A 25 -42.38 -18.13 -8.59
C THR A 25 -43.15 -16.83 -8.94
N SER A 26 -42.45 -15.89 -9.59
CA SER A 26 -42.82 -15.01 -10.74
C SER A 26 -44.19 -14.34 -10.89
N LEU A 27 -44.16 -13.05 -11.27
CA LEU A 27 -44.73 -12.44 -12.50
C LEU A 27 -45.21 -11.01 -12.20
N VAL A 28 -44.76 -10.01 -12.97
CA VAL A 28 -45.63 -9.18 -13.84
C VAL A 28 -44.72 -8.46 -14.85
N ASP A 29 -45.03 -8.63 -16.13
CA ASP A 29 -44.56 -7.83 -17.27
C ASP A 29 -45.80 -7.52 -18.13
N GLY A 30 -45.88 -6.33 -18.74
CA GLY A 30 -46.63 -6.11 -19.99
C GLY A 30 -47.62 -4.94 -20.10
N GLU A 31 -47.16 -3.85 -20.74
CA GLU A 31 -47.78 -3.06 -21.86
C GLU A 31 -49.22 -2.47 -21.74
N LYS A 32 -49.68 -1.39 -22.41
CA LYS A 32 -49.24 -0.27 -23.28
C LYS A 32 -50.51 0.60 -23.48
N LEU A 33 -50.37 1.92 -23.73
CA LEU A 33 -51.22 2.67 -24.69
C LEU A 33 -50.63 4.07 -24.95
N CYS A 34 -50.50 4.42 -26.24
CA CYS A 34 -50.04 5.70 -26.79
C CYS A 34 -51.23 6.61 -27.19
N VAL A 35 -50.99 7.94 -27.28
CA VAL A 35 -51.31 8.98 -28.32
C VAL A 35 -51.07 10.36 -27.62
N GLY A 36 -50.45 11.42 -28.13
CA GLY A 36 -49.83 11.78 -29.41
C GLY A 36 -49.29 13.25 -29.38
N GLU A 37 -48.44 13.55 -30.37
CA GLU A 37 -48.12 14.85 -31.02
C GLU A 37 -47.23 15.95 -30.37
N ALA A 38 -46.38 16.52 -31.24
CA ALA A 38 -45.25 17.46 -31.08
C ALA A 38 -45.68 18.93 -31.40
N PRO A 39 -44.83 19.99 -31.65
CA PRO A 39 -43.37 20.05 -31.87
C PRO A 39 -42.54 21.29 -31.36
N MET A 40 -41.20 21.13 -31.42
CA MET A 40 -40.06 22.04 -31.76
C MET A 40 -39.91 23.54 -31.33
N ARG A 41 -38.78 23.81 -30.62
CA ARG A 41 -37.69 24.88 -30.74
C ARG A 41 -38.05 26.39 -30.83
N PRO A 42 -37.10 27.38 -30.72
CA PRO A 42 -35.64 27.38 -30.44
C PRO A 42 -35.12 28.45 -29.41
N LEU A 43 -33.79 28.42 -29.18
CA LEU A 43 -32.89 29.42 -28.55
C LEU A 43 -32.97 30.85 -29.15
N PRO A 44 -32.35 31.85 -28.47
CA PRO A 44 -31.37 32.67 -29.20
C PRO A 44 -30.06 33.00 -28.45
N ARG A 45 -29.10 33.42 -29.27
CA ARG A 45 -27.69 33.81 -29.05
C ARG A 45 -27.51 35.31 -28.79
N ALA A 46 -26.40 35.63 -28.11
CA ALA A 46 -25.39 36.68 -28.38
C ALA A 46 -25.80 38.16 -28.54
N ASN A 47 -25.11 39.09 -27.86
CA ASN A 47 -23.88 39.76 -28.36
C ASN A 47 -23.51 40.98 -27.51
N ASN A 48 -22.20 41.16 -27.35
CA ASN A 48 -21.40 42.40 -27.44
C ASN A 48 -22.00 43.75 -26.98
N ALA A 49 -21.28 44.48 -26.13
CA ALA A 49 -20.26 45.41 -26.61
C ALA A 49 -19.69 46.29 -25.49
N CYS A 50 -18.37 46.45 -25.55
CA CYS A 50 -17.56 47.46 -24.89
C CYS A 50 -18.11 48.90 -25.05
N ARG A 51 -17.84 49.75 -24.05
CA ARG A 51 -17.10 51.00 -24.28
C ARG A 51 -16.55 51.64 -22.99
N HIS A 52 -15.25 51.97 -23.08
CA HIS A 52 -14.51 52.99 -22.34
C HIS A 52 -15.34 54.27 -22.05
N ARG A 53 -15.06 55.09 -21.03
CA ARG A 53 -13.84 55.93 -20.96
C ARG A 53 -13.84 56.80 -19.68
N ARG A 54 -12.65 56.94 -19.08
CA ARG A 54 -12.02 58.14 -18.45
C ARG A 54 -12.65 58.75 -17.18
N GLN A 55 -11.88 58.79 -16.06
CA GLN A 55 -10.97 59.88 -15.61
C GLN A 55 -11.77 61.15 -15.26
N THR A 56 -11.67 61.81 -14.10
CA THR A 56 -10.59 62.17 -13.15
C THR A 56 -11.30 62.94 -12.01
N THR A 57 -10.82 63.18 -10.78
CA THR A 57 -9.75 64.10 -10.30
C THR A 57 -9.86 64.23 -8.77
N LEU A 58 -8.72 64.29 -8.05
CA LEU A 58 -8.27 65.24 -6.98
C LEU A 58 -9.29 65.76 -5.93
N ALA A 59 -9.01 66.06 -4.65
CA ALA A 59 -7.86 66.03 -3.74
C ALA A 59 -8.40 66.42 -2.32
N ASP A 60 -7.57 66.15 -1.28
CA ASP A 60 -7.54 66.50 0.17
C ASP A 60 -8.00 67.95 0.56
N PRO A 61 -8.16 68.43 1.85
CA PRO A 61 -7.51 67.97 3.11
C PRO A 61 -8.20 68.16 4.52
N ARG A 62 -7.60 67.46 5.52
CA ARG A 62 -7.40 67.76 6.98
C ARG A 62 -8.58 68.00 7.95
N SER A 63 -8.61 67.29 9.09
CA SER A 63 -8.26 67.84 10.43
C SER A 63 -8.40 66.86 11.64
N HIS A 64 -7.50 67.05 12.62
CA HIS A 64 -7.51 66.75 14.08
C HIS A 64 -7.25 65.35 14.71
N PHE A 65 -6.19 65.34 15.54
CA PHE A 65 -5.76 64.42 16.62
C PHE A 65 -6.80 64.33 17.78
N GLN A 66 -6.94 63.27 18.61
CA GLN A 66 -6.00 62.64 19.59
C GLN A 66 -6.56 61.27 20.13
N PRO A 67 -5.85 60.50 21.00
CA PRO A 67 -5.73 59.02 20.91
C PRO A 67 -6.55 58.18 21.91
N GLY A 68 -6.78 56.90 21.59
CA GLY A 68 -7.32 55.90 22.52
C GLY A 68 -6.97 54.45 22.14
N THR A 69 -6.24 53.77 23.03
CA THR A 69 -6.14 52.30 23.29
C THR A 69 -5.94 51.29 22.13
N PRO A 70 -4.94 50.38 22.22
CA PRO A 70 -4.76 49.33 21.21
C PRO A 70 -5.79 48.21 21.40
N VAL A 71 -6.66 48.03 20.41
CA VAL A 71 -7.51 46.85 20.25
C VAL A 71 -6.79 45.86 19.33
N SER A 72 -6.57 44.65 19.83
CA SER A 72 -5.99 43.52 19.08
C SER A 72 -6.81 43.19 17.83
N PRO A 73 -6.18 42.90 16.67
CA PRO A 73 -6.93 42.47 15.48
C PRO A 73 -7.46 41.03 15.65
N PRO A 74 -8.61 40.71 15.05
CA PRO A 74 -9.17 39.37 15.13
C PRO A 74 -8.31 38.38 14.32
N ARG A 75 -8.12 37.20 14.92
CA ARG A 75 -7.43 36.04 14.36
C ARG A 75 -8.14 35.58 13.07
N ALA A 76 -7.46 35.62 11.93
CA ALA A 76 -7.93 34.97 10.71
C ALA A 76 -7.96 33.43 10.92
N PRO A 77 -8.96 32.71 10.41
CA PRO A 77 -9.04 31.26 10.57
C PRO A 77 -7.95 30.55 9.75
N ALA A 78 -7.38 29.50 10.34
CA ALA A 78 -6.31 28.66 9.80
C ALA A 78 -6.74 27.76 8.62
N SER A 79 -7.69 28.19 7.78
CA SER A 79 -8.18 27.42 6.63
C SER A 79 -7.45 27.74 5.32
N SER A 80 -6.57 28.75 5.28
CA SER A 80 -5.90 29.20 4.04
C SER A 80 -4.59 28.47 3.73
N ALA A 81 -4.01 27.74 4.69
CA ALA A 81 -2.78 26.96 4.46
C ALA A 81 -3.09 25.57 3.88
N GLN A 82 -4.20 24.95 4.29
CA GLN A 82 -4.65 23.64 3.78
C GLN A 82 -5.10 23.68 2.31
N SER A 83 -5.57 24.81 1.80
CA SER A 83 -6.01 24.91 0.40
C SER A 83 -4.89 25.21 -0.60
N HIS A 84 -3.71 25.67 -0.14
CA HIS A 84 -2.64 26.11 -1.04
C HIS A 84 -1.76 24.95 -1.52
N ALA A 85 -1.49 23.96 -0.67
CA ALA A 85 -0.71 22.77 -1.03
C ALA A 85 -1.47 21.87 -2.02
N THR A 86 -2.78 21.70 -1.84
CA THR A 86 -3.64 20.91 -2.75
C THR A 86 -3.84 21.60 -4.11
N GLU A 87 -3.84 22.94 -4.15
CA GLU A 87 -3.97 23.72 -5.39
C GLU A 87 -2.68 23.72 -6.22
N LEU A 88 -1.50 23.71 -5.57
CA LEU A 88 -0.20 23.58 -6.24
C LEU A 88 -0.03 22.21 -6.91
N ARG A 89 -0.50 21.13 -6.27
CA ARG A 89 -0.56 19.77 -6.85
C ARG A 89 -1.47 19.72 -8.09
N ARG A 90 -2.46 20.62 -8.18
CA ARG A 90 -3.42 20.68 -9.30
C ARG A 90 -2.91 21.48 -10.50
N GLN A 91 -2.09 22.52 -10.29
CA GLN A 91 -1.60 23.40 -11.35
C GLN A 91 -0.42 22.83 -12.16
N CYS A 92 0.37 21.90 -11.59
CA CYS A 92 1.46 21.22 -12.31
C CYS A 92 0.98 20.13 -13.30
N LEU A 93 -0.26 19.63 -13.15
CA LEU A 93 -0.85 18.56 -13.97
C LEU A 93 -1.13 18.96 -15.44
N GLU A 94 -1.13 20.25 -15.79
CA GLU A 94 -1.62 20.70 -17.10
C GLU A 94 -0.52 20.99 -18.16
N THR A 95 0.78 20.95 -17.83
CA THR A 95 1.81 21.55 -18.71
C THR A 95 2.93 20.67 -19.28
N SER A 96 2.97 19.35 -19.09
CA SER A 96 4.09 18.56 -19.67
C SER A 96 3.67 17.19 -20.22
N ARG A 97 3.46 17.10 -21.53
CA ARG A 97 3.46 15.84 -22.28
C ARG A 97 4.49 15.91 -23.40
N SER A 98 5.61 15.21 -23.23
CA SER A 98 6.51 14.84 -24.32
C SER A 98 7.06 13.42 -24.10
N PRO A 99 7.07 12.54 -25.12
CA PRO A 99 7.35 11.12 -24.94
C PRO A 99 8.85 10.82 -25.09
N GLY A 100 9.49 10.38 -24.00
CA GLY A 100 10.81 9.75 -23.98
C GLY A 100 10.71 8.29 -23.55
N ARG A 101 11.46 7.40 -24.21
CA ARG A 101 11.48 5.94 -23.99
C ARG A 101 11.54 5.56 -22.51
N MET A 102 10.47 4.96 -22.01
CA MET A 102 10.40 4.34 -20.69
C MET A 102 10.91 2.90 -20.76
N ALA A 103 11.76 2.51 -19.79
CA ALA A 103 11.74 1.14 -19.30
C ALA A 103 10.35 0.92 -18.68
N GLU A 104 9.65 -0.15 -19.08
CA GLU A 104 8.29 -0.44 -18.61
C GLU A 104 8.23 -0.46 -17.08
N ALA A 105 7.61 0.56 -16.50
CA ALA A 105 7.13 0.50 -15.13
C ALA A 105 6.08 -0.62 -15.02
N LEU A 106 6.09 -1.33 -13.89
CA LEU A 106 5.07 -2.31 -13.56
C LEU A 106 3.67 -1.65 -13.63
N PRO A 107 2.63 -2.37 -14.08
CA PRO A 107 1.29 -1.79 -14.12
C PRO A 107 0.84 -1.38 -12.71
N PRO A 108 0.16 -0.22 -12.56
CA PRO A 108 -0.18 0.38 -11.27
C PRO A 108 -1.23 -0.38 -10.43
N ASP A 109 -1.76 -1.51 -10.92
CA ASP A 109 -2.92 -2.21 -10.34
C ASP A 109 -2.59 -3.58 -9.72
N VAL A 110 -1.37 -3.77 -9.17
CA VAL A 110 -1.15 -4.92 -8.28
C VAL A 110 -1.87 -4.64 -6.96
N PRO A 111 -2.79 -5.51 -6.49
CA PRO A 111 -3.47 -5.29 -5.21
C PRO A 111 -2.45 -5.10 -4.09
N GLN A 112 -2.50 -3.94 -3.42
CA GLN A 112 -1.74 -3.67 -2.19
C GLN A 112 -2.15 -4.65 -1.08
N SER A 113 -3.42 -5.06 -1.08
CA SER A 113 -3.94 -6.04 -0.15
C SER A 113 -3.74 -7.48 -0.64
N ARG A 114 -3.33 -8.39 0.26
CA ARG A 114 -3.08 -9.80 -0.07
C ARG A 114 -3.97 -10.73 0.73
N HIS A 115 -4.58 -11.69 0.03
CA HIS A 115 -5.32 -12.77 0.66
C HIS A 115 -4.39 -13.66 1.50
N LEU A 116 -4.72 -13.76 2.78
CA LEU A 116 -4.08 -14.57 3.80
C LEU A 116 -5.02 -15.63 4.30
N GLU A 117 -4.44 -16.76 4.67
CA GLU A 117 -5.08 -17.80 5.46
C GLU A 117 -4.49 -17.78 6.87
N VAL A 118 -5.31 -17.58 7.90
CA VAL A 118 -4.88 -17.66 9.30
C VAL A 118 -5.43 -18.94 9.92
N SER A 119 -4.51 -19.80 10.35
CA SER A 119 -4.80 -21.01 11.12
C SER A 119 -4.79 -20.70 12.62
N ILE A 120 -5.74 -21.29 13.34
CA ILE A 120 -5.95 -21.06 14.76
C ILE A 120 -5.93 -22.40 15.50
N SER A 121 -5.22 -22.49 16.62
CA SER A 121 -5.37 -23.56 17.59
C SER A 121 -5.19 -23.03 19.01
N CYS A 122 -5.61 -23.78 20.01
CA CYS A 122 -5.35 -23.43 21.42
C CYS A 122 -4.58 -24.55 22.11
N THR A 123 -3.91 -24.23 23.22
CA THR A 123 -3.31 -25.22 24.12
C THR A 123 -3.63 -24.89 25.57
N ASP A 124 -3.62 -25.91 26.43
CA ASP A 124 -3.69 -25.76 27.89
C ASP A 124 -4.92 -24.97 28.38
N LEU A 125 -6.05 -25.07 27.69
CA LEU A 125 -7.28 -24.38 28.08
C LEU A 125 -7.74 -24.87 29.46
N VAL A 126 -8.03 -23.93 30.36
CA VAL A 126 -8.46 -24.26 31.72
C VAL A 126 -9.88 -24.83 31.72
N LYS A 127 -10.08 -25.96 32.42
CA LYS A 127 -11.40 -26.53 32.64
C LYS A 127 -12.24 -25.59 33.52
N SER A 128 -13.42 -25.21 33.03
CA SER A 128 -14.47 -24.65 33.89
C SER A 128 -14.79 -25.67 34.99
N SER A 129 -14.75 -25.22 36.26
CA SER A 129 -14.66 -25.98 37.53
C SER A 129 -15.80 -26.96 37.86
N SER A 130 -16.60 -27.39 36.89
CA SER A 130 -17.69 -28.35 37.06
C SER A 130 -17.36 -29.73 36.50
N TRP A 131 -17.41 -30.73 37.37
CA TRP A 131 -17.22 -32.18 37.17
C TRP A 131 -18.09 -32.84 36.07
N PHE A 132 -19.07 -32.12 35.52
CA PHE A 132 -19.95 -32.56 34.42
C PHE A 132 -19.69 -31.86 33.08
N ASN A 133 -18.64 -31.05 32.95
CA ASN A 133 -18.43 -30.27 31.73
C ASN A 133 -17.85 -31.11 30.60
N ASP A 134 -18.56 -31.14 29.48
CA ASP A 134 -18.00 -31.42 28.15
C ASP A 134 -17.27 -30.14 27.69
N PRO A 135 -15.91 -30.09 27.72
CA PRO A 135 -15.16 -28.89 27.39
C PRO A 135 -15.15 -28.75 25.87
N SER A 136 -16.14 -28.03 25.36
CA SER A 136 -16.24 -27.65 23.96
C SER A 136 -15.81 -26.20 23.80
N PHE A 137 -15.10 -25.88 22.72
CA PHE A 137 -14.56 -24.54 22.49
C PHE A 137 -14.69 -24.13 21.03
N TYR A 138 -14.87 -22.83 20.81
CA TYR A 138 -14.74 -22.16 19.52
C TYR A 138 -14.13 -20.77 19.73
N VAL A 139 -13.57 -20.18 18.67
CA VAL A 139 -12.95 -18.85 18.71
C VAL A 139 -13.79 -17.88 17.90
N ILE A 140 -14.08 -16.71 18.47
CA ILE A 140 -14.56 -15.55 17.74
C ILE A 140 -13.36 -14.63 17.48
N VAL A 141 -13.20 -14.21 16.23
CA VAL A 141 -12.20 -13.21 15.84
C VAL A 141 -12.92 -11.91 15.50
N GLN A 142 -12.42 -10.81 16.07
CA GLN A 142 -12.92 -9.48 15.82
C GLN A 142 -11.83 -8.57 15.25
N GLU A 143 -12.18 -7.74 14.28
CA GLU A 143 -11.32 -6.65 13.78
C GLU A 143 -11.77 -5.32 14.40
N TYR A 144 -10.82 -4.46 14.75
CA TYR A 144 -11.09 -3.13 15.25
C TYR A 144 -11.29 -2.14 14.08
N ASP A 145 -12.46 -1.51 14.02
CA ASP A 145 -12.75 -0.43 13.08
C ASP A 145 -12.51 0.92 13.76
N SER A 146 -11.45 1.60 13.34
CA SER A 146 -11.03 2.91 13.87
C SER A 146 -12.00 4.04 13.52
N ASN A 147 -12.85 3.88 12.49
CA ASN A 147 -13.79 4.92 12.10
C ASN A 147 -14.98 5.00 13.06
N VAL A 148 -15.38 3.87 13.63
CA VAL A 148 -16.54 3.76 14.54
C VAL A 148 -16.17 3.38 15.97
N ASP A 149 -14.87 3.21 16.25
CA ASP A 149 -14.32 2.80 17.55
C ASP A 149 -14.98 1.53 18.11
N GLN A 150 -15.11 0.50 17.26
CA GLN A 150 -15.79 -0.74 17.61
C GLN A 150 -15.04 -1.98 17.13
N TRP A 151 -15.28 -3.09 17.83
CA TRP A 151 -14.79 -4.41 17.45
C TRP A 151 -15.90 -5.18 16.73
N ASN A 152 -15.66 -5.53 15.48
CA ASN A 152 -16.61 -6.21 14.62
C ASN A 152 -16.21 -7.69 14.49
N GLU A 153 -17.14 -8.62 14.70
CA GLU A 153 -16.89 -10.04 14.43
C GLU A 153 -16.69 -10.26 12.93
N ILE A 154 -15.51 -10.74 12.56
CA ILE A 154 -15.12 -11.02 11.16
C ILE A 154 -15.04 -12.51 10.87
N PHE A 155 -14.85 -13.34 11.90
CA PHE A 155 -14.69 -14.78 11.73
C PHE A 155 -15.06 -15.55 12.99
N ARG A 156 -15.48 -16.80 12.79
CA ARG A 156 -15.78 -17.76 13.85
C ARG A 156 -15.37 -19.17 13.43
N THR A 157 -14.62 -19.86 14.27
CA THR A 157 -14.24 -21.27 14.03
C THR A 157 -15.42 -22.22 14.25
N GLU A 158 -15.29 -23.47 13.80
CA GLU A 158 -16.15 -24.55 14.32
C GLU A 158 -15.94 -24.78 15.83
N THR A 159 -16.87 -25.51 16.43
CA THR A 159 -16.77 -25.95 17.84
C THR A 159 -16.11 -27.31 17.92
N ILE A 160 -15.00 -27.40 18.65
CA ILE A 160 -14.31 -28.65 18.96
C ILE A 160 -14.73 -29.11 20.35
N ASN A 161 -15.15 -30.38 20.47
CA ASN A 161 -15.64 -30.95 21.72
C ASN A 161 -14.57 -31.81 22.41
N LYS A 162 -14.54 -31.79 23.75
CA LYS A 162 -13.71 -32.65 24.60
C LYS A 162 -12.20 -32.51 24.39
N ASP A 163 -11.73 -31.35 23.95
CA ASP A 163 -10.30 -31.10 23.73
C ASP A 163 -9.89 -29.77 24.36
N LEU A 164 -8.89 -29.80 25.24
CA LEU A 164 -8.30 -28.59 25.83
C LEU A 164 -7.21 -27.99 24.94
N ASN A 165 -6.87 -28.66 23.84
CA ASN A 165 -5.91 -28.24 22.83
C ASN A 165 -6.54 -28.25 21.43
N PRO A 166 -7.69 -27.57 21.24
CA PRO A 166 -8.44 -27.67 20.00
C PRO A 166 -7.62 -27.14 18.82
N HIS A 167 -7.57 -27.93 17.75
CA HIS A 167 -7.07 -27.53 16.44
C HIS A 167 -8.25 -27.28 15.51
N PHE A 168 -8.40 -26.05 15.01
CA PHE A 168 -9.51 -25.67 14.15
C PHE A 168 -9.13 -25.86 12.68
N ALA A 169 -10.00 -26.57 11.95
CA ALA A 169 -9.85 -26.88 10.54
C ALA A 169 -10.29 -25.72 9.64
N HIS A 170 -11.33 -24.95 10.01
CA HIS A 170 -11.66 -23.73 9.27
C HIS A 170 -10.62 -22.66 9.57
N LYS A 171 -10.04 -22.15 8.50
CA LYS A 171 -9.08 -21.06 8.56
C LYS A 171 -9.77 -19.76 8.20
N MET A 172 -9.23 -18.68 8.73
CA MET A 172 -9.75 -17.34 8.51
C MET A 172 -9.08 -16.71 7.29
N ASP A 173 -9.88 -16.32 6.30
CA ASP A 173 -9.42 -15.57 5.14
C ASP A 173 -9.42 -14.07 5.44
N LEU A 174 -8.30 -13.38 5.22
CA LEU A 174 -8.17 -11.94 5.41
C LEU A 174 -7.36 -11.28 4.31
N ASP A 175 -7.62 -9.99 4.08
CA ASP A 175 -6.78 -9.14 3.24
C ASP A 175 -5.76 -8.40 4.11
N TYR A 176 -4.47 -8.63 3.88
CA TYR A 176 -3.39 -7.92 4.55
C TYR A 176 -2.95 -6.70 3.76
N ASP A 177 -2.91 -5.57 4.45
CA ASP A 177 -2.38 -4.31 3.94
C ASP A 177 -1.15 -3.89 4.76
N ALA A 178 0.01 -3.80 4.11
CA ALA A 178 1.27 -3.44 4.78
C ALA A 178 1.25 -2.02 5.35
N SER A 179 0.45 -1.12 4.76
CA SER A 179 0.33 0.26 5.23
C SER A 179 -0.49 0.36 6.52
N LYS A 180 -1.50 -0.49 6.70
CA LYS A 180 -2.48 -0.37 7.79
C LYS A 180 -2.09 -1.11 9.06
N GLU A 181 -2.55 -0.60 10.21
CA GLU A 181 -2.47 -1.33 11.48
C GLU A 181 -3.76 -2.13 11.74
N GLN A 182 -3.86 -3.32 11.15
CA GLN A 182 -5.02 -4.19 11.33
C GLN A 182 -4.98 -4.91 12.68
N ARG A 183 -5.82 -4.46 13.62
CA ARG A 183 -5.88 -5.01 14.99
C ARG A 183 -6.95 -6.08 15.11
N LEU A 184 -6.55 -7.25 15.60
CA LEU A 184 -7.41 -8.41 15.81
C LEU A 184 -7.55 -8.74 17.30
N LYS A 185 -8.74 -9.20 17.68
CA LYS A 185 -9.03 -9.75 19.00
C LYS A 185 -9.57 -11.15 18.85
N PHE A 186 -8.97 -12.07 19.60
CA PHE A 186 -9.34 -13.48 19.61
C PHE A 186 -10.01 -13.78 20.95
N VAL A 187 -11.26 -14.23 20.90
CA VAL A 187 -12.07 -14.55 22.09
C VAL A 187 -12.38 -16.04 22.06
N VAL A 188 -11.79 -16.79 23.00
CA VAL A 188 -12.06 -18.22 23.15
C VAL A 188 -13.32 -18.39 24.00
N ILE A 189 -14.31 -19.08 23.45
CA ILE A 189 -15.61 -19.26 24.06
C ILE A 189 -15.88 -20.75 24.26
N SER A 190 -16.36 -21.11 25.44
CA SER A 190 -16.81 -22.46 25.73
C SER A 190 -18.17 -22.75 25.06
N GLY A 191 -18.52 -24.00 24.78
CA GLY A 191 -19.81 -24.35 24.15
C GLY A 191 -21.05 -23.94 24.96
N LYS A 192 -20.89 -23.55 26.23
CA LYS A 192 -21.93 -22.92 27.07
C LYS A 192 -21.99 -21.39 26.93
N LYS A 193 -21.29 -20.82 25.94
CA LYS A 193 -21.19 -19.38 25.65
C LYS A 193 -20.51 -18.54 26.74
N ASN A 194 -19.64 -19.15 27.56
CA ASN A 194 -18.81 -18.40 28.51
C ASN A 194 -17.44 -18.09 27.89
N VAL A 195 -16.98 -16.85 28.05
CA VAL A 195 -15.62 -16.44 27.66
C VAL A 195 -14.61 -17.16 28.56
N VAL A 196 -13.75 -17.95 27.93
CA VAL A 196 -12.64 -18.65 28.58
C VAL A 196 -11.49 -17.69 28.78
N GLY A 197 -11.13 -16.98 27.72
CA GLY A 197 -10.15 -15.90 27.73
C GLY A 197 -10.08 -15.22 26.38
N GLU A 198 -9.42 -14.06 26.36
CA GLU A 198 -9.22 -13.26 25.16
C GLU A 198 -7.77 -12.80 25.05
N THR A 199 -7.36 -12.49 23.83
CA THR A 199 -6.08 -11.82 23.55
C THR A 199 -6.21 -10.92 22.33
N LYS A 200 -5.25 -10.03 22.13
CA LYS A 200 -5.19 -9.10 20.99
C LYS A 200 -3.83 -9.23 20.32
N ALA A 201 -3.82 -9.11 19.01
CA ALA A 201 -2.62 -9.03 18.20
C ALA A 201 -2.91 -8.24 16.93
N THR A 202 -1.88 -7.65 16.34
CA THR A 202 -2.00 -7.07 15.00
C THR A 202 -1.76 -8.14 13.94
N LEU A 203 -2.34 -7.97 12.75
CA LEU A 203 -2.07 -8.85 11.62
C LEU A 203 -0.58 -8.79 11.24
N LYS A 204 0.09 -7.64 11.43
CA LYS A 204 1.55 -7.48 11.25
C LYS A 204 2.35 -8.40 12.17
N GLU A 205 2.00 -8.47 13.46
CA GLU A 205 2.64 -9.39 14.43
C GLU A 205 2.46 -10.86 14.03
N ILE A 206 1.24 -11.24 13.62
CA ILE A 206 0.93 -12.61 13.17
C ILE A 206 1.66 -12.95 11.87
N MET A 207 1.84 -11.97 10.97
CA MET A 207 2.48 -12.14 9.68
C MET A 207 3.99 -12.29 9.74
N TYR A 208 4.64 -11.68 10.74
CA TYR A 208 6.08 -11.74 10.90
C TYR A 208 6.54 -13.10 11.42
N GLU A 209 5.84 -13.64 12.42
CA GLU A 209 6.18 -14.93 13.02
C GLU A 209 5.60 -16.11 12.22
N LYS A 210 6.38 -17.19 12.03
CA LYS A 210 5.86 -18.41 11.40
C LYS A 210 4.70 -19.01 12.21
N ASN A 211 4.83 -18.97 13.53
CA ASN A 211 3.82 -19.34 14.50
C ASN A 211 3.97 -18.41 15.72
N ILE A 212 2.92 -17.71 16.11
CA ILE A 212 2.91 -16.88 17.32
C ILE A 212 2.04 -17.53 18.39
N THR A 213 2.58 -17.66 19.61
CA THR A 213 1.86 -18.15 20.79
C THR A 213 1.53 -16.98 21.69
N LEU A 214 0.25 -16.78 21.98
CA LEU A 214 -0.25 -15.70 22.84
C LEU A 214 -1.00 -16.27 24.03
N ASN A 215 -0.76 -15.69 25.22
CA ASN A 215 -1.49 -16.05 26.43
C ASN A 215 -2.93 -15.49 26.37
N LEU A 216 -3.89 -16.29 26.82
CA LEU A 216 -5.29 -15.88 26.97
C LEU A 216 -5.51 -15.30 28.38
N MET A 217 -6.20 -14.16 28.45
CA MET A 217 -6.53 -13.49 29.71
C MET A 217 -8.04 -13.47 29.93
N GLN A 218 -8.48 -13.66 31.17
CA GLN A 218 -9.89 -13.54 31.56
C GLN A 218 -10.12 -12.25 32.33
N ASN A 219 -11.04 -11.40 31.86
CA ASN A 219 -11.40 -10.10 32.47
C ASN A 219 -10.19 -9.19 32.78
N GLY A 220 -9.14 -9.23 31.94
CA GLY A 220 -7.91 -8.45 32.16
C GLY A 220 -7.06 -8.90 33.35
N THR A 221 -7.36 -10.06 33.96
CA THR A 221 -6.52 -10.62 35.01
C THR A 221 -5.31 -11.37 34.41
N PRO A 222 -4.11 -11.27 35.01
CA PRO A 222 -2.87 -11.84 34.45
C PRO A 222 -2.77 -13.37 34.57
N ASN A 223 -3.78 -14.04 35.15
CA ASN A 223 -3.79 -15.49 35.24
C ASN A 223 -4.17 -16.08 33.87
N SER A 224 -3.18 -16.68 33.19
CA SER A 224 -3.38 -17.32 31.89
C SER A 224 -4.44 -18.43 31.98
N THR A 225 -5.42 -18.37 31.10
CA THR A 225 -6.47 -19.41 30.96
C THR A 225 -6.18 -20.43 29.87
N GLY A 226 -4.94 -20.44 29.37
CA GLY A 226 -4.45 -21.22 28.24
C GLY A 226 -3.79 -20.32 27.19
N ASN A 227 -3.39 -20.92 26.08
CA ASN A 227 -2.71 -20.24 24.99
C ASN A 227 -3.50 -20.34 23.69
N ILE A 228 -3.34 -19.35 22.82
CA ILE A 228 -3.74 -19.42 21.41
C ILE A 228 -2.48 -19.39 20.54
N LEU A 229 -2.44 -20.30 19.57
CA LEU A 229 -1.39 -20.40 18.57
C LEU A 229 -1.97 -19.96 17.23
N LEU A 230 -1.32 -18.99 16.60
CA LEU A 230 -1.73 -18.43 15.31
C LEU A 230 -0.62 -18.65 14.28
N SER A 231 -0.99 -19.05 13.07
CA SER A 231 -0.08 -19.14 11.93
C SER A 231 -0.75 -18.56 10.70
N ALA A 232 -0.08 -17.64 10.02
CA ALA A 232 -0.57 -17.04 8.79
C ALA A 232 0.24 -17.48 7.56
N GLN A 233 -0.46 -17.73 6.46
CA GLN A 233 0.09 -18.09 5.17
C GLN A 233 -0.48 -17.17 4.07
N LEU A 234 0.38 -16.63 3.19
CA LEU A 234 -0.09 -15.95 1.98
C LEU A 234 -0.71 -16.98 1.02
N ILE A 235 -1.94 -16.70 0.56
CA ILE A 235 -2.63 -17.51 -0.44
C ILE A 235 -2.29 -17.04 -1.86
N SER A 236 -1.69 -15.85 -2.03
CA SER A 236 -1.39 -15.33 -3.36
C SER A 236 -0.26 -16.10 -4.04
N ASP A 237 -0.57 -16.81 -5.14
CA ASP A 237 0.43 -17.29 -6.08
C ASP A 237 1.19 -16.06 -6.63
N CYS A 238 2.48 -15.98 -6.30
CA CYS A 238 3.38 -14.92 -6.74
C CYS A 238 3.88 -15.13 -8.18
N GLN A 239 3.35 -16.11 -8.92
CA GLN A 239 3.69 -16.32 -10.31
C GLN A 239 2.85 -15.47 -11.26
N PHE A 240 3.54 -14.66 -12.05
CA PHE A 240 2.96 -13.84 -13.10
C PHE A 240 3.50 -14.28 -14.45
N ILE A 241 2.67 -14.13 -15.48
CA ILE A 241 3.03 -14.34 -16.86
C ILE A 241 3.06 -13.00 -17.60
N THR A 242 4.20 -12.72 -18.24
CA THR A 242 4.34 -11.60 -19.17
C THR A 242 4.23 -12.12 -20.59
N LEU A 243 3.29 -11.58 -21.36
CA LEU A 243 3.05 -11.92 -22.76
C LEU A 243 3.23 -10.70 -23.66
N GLN A 244 3.94 -10.87 -24.78
CA GLN A 244 3.88 -9.95 -25.91
C GLN A 244 3.26 -10.67 -27.09
N LEU A 245 2.12 -10.18 -27.55
CA LEU A 245 1.29 -10.82 -28.56
C LEU A 245 1.17 -9.94 -29.81
N GLU A 246 1.13 -10.59 -30.96
CA GLU A 246 0.93 -9.98 -32.26
C GLU A 246 -0.14 -10.73 -33.05
N GLY A 247 -0.93 -10.02 -33.83
CA GLY A 247 -1.77 -10.60 -34.87
C GLY A 247 -1.01 -10.55 -36.19
N LYS A 248 -1.19 -11.56 -37.04
CA LYS A 248 -0.60 -11.56 -38.38
C LYS A 248 -1.61 -12.02 -39.41
N CYS A 249 -1.72 -11.27 -40.51
CA CYS A 249 -2.63 -11.55 -41.62
C CYS A 249 -4.07 -11.81 -41.14
N LEU A 250 -4.57 -11.02 -40.18
CA LEU A 250 -5.93 -11.17 -39.66
C LEU A 250 -6.98 -10.95 -40.75
N ASP A 251 -8.11 -11.65 -40.65
CA ASP A 251 -9.24 -11.43 -41.56
C ASP A 251 -9.76 -9.99 -41.47
N LYS A 252 -9.98 -9.39 -42.63
CA LYS A 252 -10.65 -8.09 -42.79
C LYS A 252 -12.14 -8.25 -42.48
N LYS A 253 -12.67 -7.48 -41.53
CA LYS A 253 -14.10 -7.49 -41.18
C LYS A 253 -14.84 -6.23 -41.62
N ASP A 254 -14.13 -5.11 -41.77
CA ASP A 254 -14.71 -3.85 -42.23
C ASP A 254 -14.82 -3.72 -43.75
N TRP A 255 -15.89 -3.06 -44.22
CA TRP A 255 -16.11 -2.82 -45.65
C TRP A 255 -15.18 -1.72 -46.17
N PHE A 256 -15.03 -0.63 -45.42
CA PHE A 256 -14.23 0.56 -45.76
C PHE A 256 -13.00 0.75 -44.85
N GLY A 257 -12.17 -0.28 -44.72
CA GLY A 257 -10.95 -0.24 -43.91
C GLY A 257 -10.45 -1.63 -43.58
N LYS A 258 -9.27 -1.78 -43.01
CA LYS A 258 -8.88 -3.02 -42.33
C LYS A 258 -9.62 -3.11 -41.00
N SER A 259 -9.58 -4.28 -40.37
CA SER A 259 -10.14 -4.49 -39.04
C SER A 259 -9.50 -3.57 -37.99
N ASP A 260 -10.21 -3.36 -36.89
CA ASP A 260 -9.81 -2.73 -35.63
C ASP A 260 -9.60 -3.82 -34.54
N PRO A 261 -8.56 -4.67 -34.63
CA PRO A 261 -8.45 -5.86 -33.80
C PRO A 261 -8.07 -5.60 -32.33
N PHE A 262 -8.63 -6.42 -31.45
CA PHE A 262 -8.24 -6.63 -30.05
C PHE A 262 -8.30 -8.11 -29.67
N LEU A 263 -7.69 -8.46 -28.54
CA LEU A 263 -7.71 -9.82 -27.98
C LEU A 263 -8.49 -9.89 -26.67
N GLU A 264 -9.10 -11.04 -26.43
CA GLU A 264 -9.71 -11.44 -25.18
C GLU A 264 -9.15 -12.80 -24.74
N LEU A 265 -8.66 -12.87 -23.49
CA LEU A 265 -8.12 -14.08 -22.88
C LEU A 265 -9.13 -14.63 -21.89
N TYR A 266 -9.44 -15.92 -21.99
CA TYR A 266 -10.41 -16.61 -21.13
C TYR A 266 -9.79 -17.81 -20.42
N LYS A 267 -10.19 -18.00 -19.17
CA LYS A 267 -9.91 -19.21 -18.40
C LYS A 267 -11.10 -20.18 -18.42
N GLN A 268 -10.81 -21.48 -18.39
CA GLN A 268 -11.83 -22.49 -18.22
C GLN A 268 -12.17 -22.66 -16.73
N THR A 269 -13.45 -22.51 -16.37
CA THR A 269 -13.96 -22.72 -15.01
C THR A 269 -14.12 -24.21 -14.69
N SER A 270 -14.27 -24.56 -13.42
CA SER A 270 -14.51 -25.95 -12.95
C SER A 270 -15.74 -26.61 -13.59
N ILE A 271 -16.73 -25.82 -13.99
CA ILE A 271 -17.94 -26.26 -14.69
C ILE A 271 -17.81 -26.24 -16.23
N GLY A 272 -16.59 -26.08 -16.75
CA GLY A 272 -16.27 -26.13 -18.18
C GLY A 272 -16.59 -24.85 -18.98
N LYS A 273 -17.17 -23.82 -18.35
CA LYS A 273 -17.47 -22.52 -19.00
C LYS A 273 -16.23 -21.64 -19.10
N TRP A 274 -16.17 -20.79 -20.13
CA TRP A 274 -15.12 -19.79 -20.30
C TRP A 274 -15.44 -18.50 -19.55
N LYS A 275 -14.51 -18.01 -18.73
CA LYS A 275 -14.59 -16.72 -18.02
C LYS A 275 -13.53 -15.78 -18.58
N LEU A 276 -13.93 -14.56 -18.95
CA LEU A 276 -13.00 -13.51 -19.41
C LEU A 276 -12.05 -13.13 -18.28
N VAL A 277 -10.75 -13.09 -18.58
CA VAL A 277 -9.68 -12.72 -17.65
C VAL A 277 -9.07 -11.37 -18.05
N TYR A 278 -8.84 -11.15 -19.34
CA TYR A 278 -8.15 -9.95 -19.81
C TYR A 278 -8.60 -9.56 -21.23
N ARG A 279 -8.54 -8.26 -21.53
CA ARG A 279 -8.79 -7.68 -22.87
C ARG A 279 -7.71 -6.65 -23.19
N THR A 280 -7.13 -6.71 -24.39
CA THR A 280 -6.11 -5.76 -24.85
C THR A 280 -6.71 -4.43 -25.35
N GLU A 281 -5.85 -3.46 -25.65
CA GLU A 281 -6.24 -2.28 -26.41
C GLU A 281 -6.63 -2.61 -27.86
N VAL A 282 -7.45 -1.74 -28.45
CA VAL A 282 -7.87 -1.81 -29.86
C VAL A 282 -6.84 -1.09 -30.73
N HIS A 283 -6.33 -1.75 -31.76
CA HIS A 283 -5.52 -1.11 -32.80
C HIS A 283 -6.38 -0.85 -34.03
N LYS A 284 -6.45 0.41 -34.48
CA LYS A 284 -7.33 0.77 -35.60
C LYS A 284 -6.71 0.46 -36.96
N ASN A 285 -7.51 -0.02 -37.89
CA ASN A 285 -7.21 -0.18 -39.31
C ASN A 285 -5.91 -0.98 -39.57
N THR A 286 -5.77 -2.14 -38.94
CA THR A 286 -4.61 -3.03 -39.10
C THR A 286 -5.01 -4.50 -39.12
N LEU A 287 -4.27 -5.30 -39.91
CA LEU A 287 -4.37 -6.77 -39.90
C LEU A 287 -3.13 -7.41 -39.25
N ASN A 288 -2.20 -6.58 -38.77
CA ASN A 288 -0.98 -7.02 -38.10
C ASN A 288 -0.74 -6.18 -36.83
N PRO A 289 -1.66 -6.22 -35.85
CA PRO A 289 -1.49 -5.48 -34.60
C PRO A 289 -0.35 -6.05 -33.76
N ARG A 290 0.34 -5.17 -33.02
CA ARG A 290 1.21 -5.54 -31.92
C ARG A 290 0.66 -4.91 -30.65
N TRP A 291 0.14 -5.74 -29.76
CA TRP A 291 -0.45 -5.26 -28.51
C TRP A 291 0.63 -4.96 -27.46
N LYS A 292 0.29 -4.11 -26.50
CA LYS A 292 1.14 -3.85 -25.32
C LYS A 292 1.43 -5.14 -24.55
N ASN A 293 2.51 -5.14 -23.78
CA ASN A 293 2.85 -6.26 -22.92
C ASN A 293 1.73 -6.49 -21.90
N ILE A 294 1.34 -7.76 -21.76
CA ILE A 294 0.28 -8.21 -20.86
C ILE A 294 0.96 -8.86 -19.66
N VAL A 295 0.63 -8.43 -18.45
CA VAL A 295 1.10 -9.05 -17.20
C VAL A 295 -0.11 -9.58 -16.45
N LEU A 296 -0.18 -10.89 -16.22
CA LEU A 296 -1.31 -11.55 -15.55
C LEU A 296 -0.83 -12.48 -14.45
N ASN A 297 -1.58 -12.57 -13.36
CA ASN A 297 -1.38 -13.60 -12.34
C ASN A 297 -1.77 -14.99 -12.91
N LEU A 298 -0.92 -16.01 -12.74
CA LEU A 298 -1.17 -17.35 -13.26
C LEU A 298 -2.41 -18.03 -12.64
N GLN A 299 -2.70 -17.78 -11.36
CA GLN A 299 -3.94 -18.23 -10.72
C GLN A 299 -5.18 -17.65 -11.42
N SER A 300 -5.10 -16.37 -11.82
CA SER A 300 -6.21 -15.72 -12.53
C SER A 300 -6.36 -16.25 -13.95
N LEU A 301 -5.27 -16.56 -14.65
CA LEU A 301 -5.30 -16.99 -16.05
C LEU A 301 -5.62 -18.49 -16.22
N CYS A 302 -5.03 -19.36 -15.40
CA CYS A 302 -5.14 -20.82 -15.56
C CYS A 302 -5.19 -21.58 -14.23
N ASP A 303 -5.63 -20.93 -13.14
CA ASP A 303 -5.65 -21.49 -11.78
C ASP A 303 -4.30 -22.08 -11.36
N GLY A 304 -3.19 -21.43 -11.75
CA GLY A 304 -1.82 -21.84 -11.42
C GLY A 304 -1.33 -23.05 -12.23
N ASN A 305 -2.21 -23.73 -12.97
CA ASN A 305 -1.86 -24.91 -13.74
C ASN A 305 -1.58 -24.55 -15.20
N ILE A 306 -0.29 -24.46 -15.55
CA ILE A 306 0.18 -24.10 -16.89
C ILE A 306 -0.23 -25.08 -18.00
N ALA A 307 -0.70 -26.28 -17.64
CA ALA A 307 -1.20 -27.29 -18.58
C ALA A 307 -2.71 -27.15 -18.85
N LYS A 308 -3.45 -26.34 -18.06
CA LYS A 308 -4.87 -26.08 -18.33
C LYS A 308 -5.04 -25.22 -19.60
N PRO A 309 -6.12 -25.46 -20.38
CA PRO A 309 -6.39 -24.69 -21.58
C PRO A 309 -6.86 -23.27 -21.23
N ILE A 310 -6.35 -22.32 -21.99
CA ILE A 310 -6.83 -20.94 -22.09
C ILE A 310 -7.36 -20.71 -23.51
N LYS A 311 -8.38 -19.87 -23.63
CA LYS A 311 -8.93 -19.51 -24.93
C LYS A 311 -8.56 -18.07 -25.24
N VAL A 312 -7.98 -17.85 -26.42
CA VAL A 312 -7.69 -16.52 -26.95
C VAL A 312 -8.65 -16.25 -28.10
N VAL A 313 -9.42 -15.16 -27.98
CA VAL A 313 -10.36 -14.71 -29.01
C VAL A 313 -9.84 -13.41 -29.59
N CYS A 314 -9.72 -13.33 -30.91
CA CYS A 314 -9.47 -12.09 -31.62
C CYS A 314 -10.78 -11.58 -32.22
N ALA A 315 -11.08 -10.31 -31.97
CA ALA A 315 -12.28 -9.66 -32.45
C ALA A 315 -12.00 -8.26 -32.99
N ASP A 316 -12.88 -7.82 -33.85
CA ASP A 316 -12.88 -6.53 -34.53
C ASP A 316 -13.85 -5.57 -33.83
N TRP A 317 -13.36 -4.42 -33.37
CA TRP A 317 -14.17 -3.44 -32.65
C TRP A 317 -14.98 -2.55 -33.60
N ASN A 318 -16.29 -2.37 -33.34
CA ASN A 318 -17.11 -1.43 -34.09
C ASN A 318 -17.59 -0.25 -33.21
N ARG A 319 -17.82 0.90 -33.86
CA ARG A 319 -18.32 2.14 -33.22
C ARG A 319 -19.66 2.01 -32.50
N ASN A 320 -20.47 0.99 -32.82
CA ASN A 320 -21.76 0.74 -32.17
C ASN A 320 -21.63 -0.08 -30.87
N GLY A 321 -20.41 -0.39 -30.42
CA GLY A 321 -20.14 -1.16 -29.21
C GLY A 321 -20.26 -2.68 -29.38
N ARG A 322 -20.58 -3.18 -30.58
CA ARG A 322 -20.56 -4.61 -30.92
C ARG A 322 -19.21 -4.98 -31.53
N SER A 323 -18.73 -6.19 -31.27
CA SER A 323 -17.50 -6.71 -31.87
C SER A 323 -17.78 -7.89 -32.80
N ASN A 324 -17.11 -7.93 -33.95
CA ASN A 324 -17.20 -9.04 -34.89
C ASN A 324 -16.06 -10.04 -34.60
N PRO A 325 -16.33 -11.33 -34.38
CA PRO A 325 -15.27 -12.30 -34.14
C PRO A 325 -14.42 -12.47 -35.41
N ILE A 326 -13.09 -12.34 -35.26
CA ILE A 326 -12.11 -12.65 -36.30
C ILE A 326 -11.83 -14.15 -36.27
N GLY A 327 -11.39 -14.67 -35.13
CA GLY A 327 -11.13 -16.09 -34.91
C GLY A 327 -10.69 -16.35 -33.47
N GLU A 328 -10.61 -17.61 -33.09
CA GLU A 328 -10.18 -18.05 -31.76
C GLU A 328 -9.20 -19.21 -31.83
N CYS A 329 -8.38 -19.36 -30.80
CA CYS A 329 -7.56 -20.55 -30.57
C CYS A 329 -7.62 -20.96 -29.10
N ILE A 330 -7.47 -22.26 -28.84
CA ILE A 330 -7.32 -22.81 -27.50
C ILE A 330 -5.88 -23.29 -27.36
N VAL A 331 -5.18 -22.76 -26.37
CA VAL A 331 -3.76 -23.01 -26.12
C VAL A 331 -3.52 -23.22 -24.63
N THR A 332 -2.33 -23.67 -24.25
CA THR A 332 -1.89 -23.72 -22.85
C THR A 332 -0.71 -22.79 -22.63
N VAL A 333 -0.46 -22.41 -21.38
CA VAL A 333 0.74 -21.62 -21.04
C VAL A 333 2.02 -22.38 -21.41
N MET A 334 2.04 -23.70 -21.29
CA MET A 334 3.14 -24.53 -21.77
C MET A 334 3.43 -24.34 -23.27
N GLN A 335 2.37 -24.23 -24.09
CA GLN A 335 2.52 -23.99 -25.53
C GLN A 335 2.98 -22.55 -25.82
N LEU A 336 2.42 -21.55 -25.13
CA LEU A 336 2.87 -20.15 -25.26
C LEU A 336 4.36 -20.00 -24.91
N ASN A 337 4.82 -20.68 -23.86
CA ASN A 337 6.18 -20.61 -23.36
C ASN A 337 7.23 -21.17 -24.33
N GLN A 338 6.81 -21.88 -25.39
CA GLN A 338 7.70 -22.30 -26.48
C GLN A 338 8.33 -21.11 -27.22
N ALA A 339 7.71 -19.91 -27.17
CA ALA A 339 8.31 -18.67 -27.68
C ALA A 339 9.70 -18.39 -27.10
N LYS A 340 9.94 -18.77 -25.83
CA LYS A 340 11.23 -18.57 -25.15
C LYS A 340 12.38 -19.33 -25.83
N LEU A 341 12.08 -20.49 -26.42
CA LEU A 341 13.08 -21.33 -27.11
C LEU A 341 13.17 -20.97 -28.60
N ASN A 342 12.04 -20.64 -29.22
CA ASN A 342 11.94 -20.50 -30.68
C ASN A 342 11.97 -19.04 -31.17
N ASN A 343 12.25 -18.08 -30.28
CA ASN A 343 12.04 -16.63 -30.44
C ASN A 343 10.57 -16.20 -30.64
N THR A 344 9.77 -16.98 -31.37
CA THR A 344 8.32 -16.80 -31.52
C THR A 344 7.62 -18.15 -31.65
N VAL A 345 6.34 -18.23 -31.25
CA VAL A 345 5.45 -19.34 -31.60
C VAL A 345 4.16 -18.80 -32.20
N MET A 346 3.55 -19.53 -33.15
CA MET A 346 2.37 -19.08 -33.88
C MET A 346 1.22 -20.07 -33.73
N PHE A 347 0.01 -19.56 -33.57
CA PHE A 347 -1.22 -20.33 -33.50
C PHE A 347 -2.22 -19.79 -34.52
N ASP A 348 -2.83 -20.68 -35.29
CA ASP A 348 -3.87 -20.30 -36.22
C ASP A 348 -5.13 -19.88 -35.46
N LEU A 349 -5.67 -18.71 -35.82
CA LEU A 349 -6.96 -18.25 -35.32
C LEU A 349 -8.06 -18.83 -36.22
N VAL A 350 -8.98 -19.57 -35.62
CA VAL A 350 -10.04 -20.28 -36.34
C VAL A 350 -11.39 -19.68 -35.98
N LEU A 351 -12.19 -19.31 -36.97
CA LEU A 351 -13.58 -18.95 -36.76
C LEU A 351 -14.46 -20.21 -36.91
N PRO A 352 -15.13 -20.72 -35.86
CA PRO A 352 -15.83 -22.00 -35.91
C PRO A 352 -16.87 -22.10 -37.04
N GLY A 353 -17.51 -20.98 -37.39
CA GLY A 353 -18.48 -20.93 -38.50
C GLY A 353 -17.88 -21.18 -39.89
N ASN A 354 -16.59 -20.92 -40.09
CA ASN A 354 -15.92 -21.00 -41.38
C ASN A 354 -15.27 -22.36 -41.68
N VAL A 355 -15.12 -23.22 -40.66
CA VAL A 355 -14.46 -24.54 -40.78
C VAL A 355 -15.17 -25.47 -41.76
N LYS A 356 -16.46 -25.23 -42.04
CA LYS A 356 -17.25 -26.01 -43.02
C LYS A 356 -16.84 -25.73 -44.48
N ASN A 357 -16.06 -24.68 -44.74
CA ASN A 357 -15.57 -24.34 -46.07
C ASN A 357 -14.22 -25.02 -46.32
N SER A 358 -14.15 -25.90 -47.33
CA SER A 358 -12.92 -26.66 -47.66
C SER A 358 -11.72 -25.78 -48.06
N ASN A 359 -11.95 -24.54 -48.49
CA ASN A 359 -10.89 -23.61 -48.86
C ASN A 359 -10.43 -22.72 -47.69
N TYR A 360 -11.09 -22.79 -46.54
CA TYR A 360 -10.72 -22.03 -45.35
C TYR A 360 -9.50 -22.63 -44.68
N LYS A 361 -8.46 -21.82 -44.47
CA LYS A 361 -7.23 -22.24 -43.78
C LYS A 361 -7.21 -21.74 -42.34
N ASN A 362 -7.33 -20.43 -42.15
CA ASN A 362 -7.47 -19.76 -40.85
C ASN A 362 -7.94 -18.31 -41.09
N SER A 363 -8.18 -17.57 -40.02
CA SER A 363 -8.57 -16.15 -40.00
C SER A 363 -7.42 -15.24 -39.58
N GLY A 364 -6.19 -15.66 -39.88
CA GLY A 364 -4.94 -15.08 -39.40
C GLY A 364 -4.29 -15.90 -38.31
N GLN A 365 -3.18 -15.37 -37.78
CA GLN A 365 -2.38 -16.05 -36.77
C GLN A 365 -2.16 -15.18 -35.55
N LEU A 366 -2.22 -15.79 -34.37
CA LEU A 366 -1.70 -15.24 -33.13
C LEU A 366 -0.22 -15.60 -33.05
N VAL A 367 0.64 -14.58 -32.95
CA VAL A 367 2.08 -14.73 -32.76
C VAL A 367 2.42 -14.36 -31.33
N VAL A 368 3.10 -15.25 -30.62
CA VAL A 368 3.63 -15.02 -29.28
C VAL A 368 5.10 -14.66 -29.42
N VAL A 369 5.43 -13.40 -29.15
CA VAL A 369 6.79 -12.87 -29.24
C VAL A 369 7.55 -13.04 -27.92
N LEU A 370 6.84 -12.85 -26.81
CA LEU A 370 7.38 -13.05 -25.46
C LEU A 370 6.39 -13.87 -24.66
N CYS A 371 6.89 -14.87 -23.95
CA CYS A 371 6.18 -15.54 -22.87
C CYS A 371 7.19 -15.84 -21.77
N THR A 372 7.09 -15.15 -20.65
CA THR A 372 7.94 -15.38 -19.48
C THR A 372 7.08 -15.51 -18.24
N ILE A 373 7.25 -16.64 -17.54
CA ILE A 373 6.72 -16.80 -16.20
C ILE A 373 7.81 -16.34 -15.24
N CYS A 374 7.50 -15.34 -14.42
CA CYS A 374 8.36 -14.86 -13.36
C CYS A 374 7.63 -14.98 -12.02
N ARG A 375 8.42 -15.19 -10.97
CA ARG A 375 7.93 -15.11 -9.60
C ARG A 375 8.17 -13.69 -9.14
N GLN A 376 7.10 -12.93 -8.92
CA GLN A 376 7.16 -11.60 -8.33
C GLN A 376 6.90 -11.71 -6.84
N TYR A 377 7.97 -11.60 -6.07
CA TYR A 377 7.90 -11.65 -4.62
C TYR A 377 7.41 -10.31 -4.10
N THR A 378 6.49 -10.36 -3.14
CA THR A 378 6.01 -9.18 -2.42
C THR A 378 7.01 -8.76 -1.35
N PHE A 379 6.82 -7.56 -0.82
CA PHE A 379 7.52 -7.05 0.34
C PHE A 379 7.50 -8.08 1.48
N LEU A 380 6.34 -8.64 1.81
CA LEU A 380 6.22 -9.67 2.83
C LEU A 380 6.91 -10.98 2.47
N ASP A 381 6.92 -11.39 1.20
CA ASP A 381 7.68 -12.57 0.78
C ASP A 381 9.17 -12.39 1.05
N TYR A 382 9.70 -11.19 0.85
CA TYR A 382 11.07 -10.85 1.22
C TYR A 382 11.28 -10.94 2.73
N ILE A 383 10.43 -10.28 3.54
CA ILE A 383 10.57 -10.30 5.01
C ILE A 383 10.49 -11.73 5.57
N ARG A 384 9.45 -12.49 5.21
CA ARG A 384 9.29 -13.88 5.66
C ARG A 384 10.34 -14.82 5.09
N GLY A 385 10.83 -14.51 3.90
CA GLY A 385 11.98 -15.16 3.31
C GLY A 385 13.30 -14.82 4.02
N GLY A 386 13.31 -14.00 5.06
CA GLY A 386 14.51 -13.66 5.83
C GLY A 386 15.32 -12.52 5.25
N CYS A 387 14.73 -11.68 4.42
CA CYS A 387 15.29 -10.37 4.09
C CYS A 387 15.23 -9.48 5.34
N LYS A 388 16.37 -8.89 5.71
CA LYS A 388 16.46 -7.93 6.80
C LYS A 388 16.19 -6.51 6.28
N LEU A 389 15.27 -5.78 6.92
CA LEU A 389 15.17 -4.34 6.74
C LEU A 389 16.00 -3.64 7.82
N GLN A 390 16.95 -2.81 7.40
CA GLN A 390 17.78 -2.01 8.29
C GLN A 390 17.25 -0.57 8.34
N PHE A 391 16.55 -0.25 9.43
CA PHE A 391 16.01 1.10 9.64
C PHE A 391 17.06 2.02 10.27
N SER A 392 17.28 3.18 9.65
CA SER A 392 18.15 4.23 10.19
C SER A 392 17.35 5.52 10.37
N MET A 393 17.67 6.31 11.39
CA MET A 393 17.07 7.64 11.57
C MET A 393 18.16 8.73 11.57
N ALA A 394 17.93 9.79 10.82
CA ALA A 394 18.72 11.01 10.79
C ALA A 394 17.85 12.17 11.31
N ILE A 395 18.34 12.85 12.33
CA ILE A 395 17.61 13.93 13.00
C ILE A 395 18.32 15.24 12.74
N ASP A 396 17.55 16.23 12.34
CA ASP A 396 18.01 17.60 12.18
C ASP A 396 18.30 18.24 13.54
N PHE A 397 19.50 18.78 13.73
CA PHE A 397 19.91 19.56 14.90
C PHE A 397 20.33 20.98 14.51
N THR A 398 19.72 21.53 13.46
CA THR A 398 20.06 22.85 12.95
C THR A 398 19.53 23.99 13.83
N ALA A 399 20.08 25.19 13.66
CA ALA A 399 19.72 26.35 14.46
C ALA A 399 18.31 26.89 14.16
N SER A 400 17.74 26.61 12.97
CA SER A 400 16.34 26.88 12.61
C SER A 400 15.35 26.35 13.65
N ASN A 401 15.66 25.19 14.26
CA ASN A 401 14.86 24.53 15.28
C ASN A 401 14.85 25.24 16.65
N LYS A 402 15.70 26.26 16.82
CA LYS A 402 15.91 27.05 18.05
C LYS A 402 16.44 26.24 19.25
N PRO A 403 17.10 26.89 20.23
CA PRO A 403 17.59 26.20 21.42
C PRO A 403 16.47 25.46 22.19
N PRO A 404 16.69 24.22 22.67
CA PRO A 404 15.67 23.42 23.36
C PRO A 404 15.12 24.04 24.65
N SER A 405 15.82 25.02 25.22
CA SER A 405 15.35 25.79 26.37
C SER A 405 14.22 26.77 26.04
N GLN A 406 14.01 27.10 24.76
CA GLN A 406 12.95 27.99 24.31
C GLN A 406 11.65 27.21 24.09
N LEU A 407 10.52 27.75 24.56
CA LEU A 407 9.21 27.08 24.49
C LEU A 407 8.70 26.85 23.07
N ASP A 408 9.17 27.66 22.11
CA ASP A 408 8.81 27.60 20.69
C ASP A 408 9.86 26.86 19.85
N SER A 409 10.82 26.18 20.48
CA SER A 409 11.74 25.27 19.81
C SER A 409 11.04 23.97 19.43
N LEU A 410 11.34 23.45 18.23
CA LEU A 410 10.84 22.14 17.79
C LEU A 410 11.50 20.98 18.56
N HIS A 411 12.63 21.23 19.22
CA HIS A 411 13.29 20.29 20.13
C HIS A 411 12.88 20.46 21.60
N HIS A 412 12.07 21.46 21.94
CA HIS A 412 11.66 21.70 23.32
C HIS A 412 10.87 20.50 23.87
N THR A 413 11.38 19.85 24.91
CA THR A 413 10.64 18.79 25.60
C THR A 413 9.69 19.41 26.61
N GLY A 414 8.41 19.52 26.25
CA GLY A 414 7.36 20.01 27.12
C GLY A 414 6.87 18.98 28.16
N PHE A 415 5.69 19.24 28.74
CA PHE A 415 4.99 18.28 29.61
C PHE A 415 4.79 16.94 28.88
N ASN A 416 5.04 15.81 29.55
CA ASN A 416 5.03 14.45 28.99
C ASN A 416 6.11 14.12 27.93
N ASP A 417 7.24 14.85 27.88
CA ASP A 417 8.31 14.56 26.91
C ASP A 417 7.82 14.56 25.45
N ALA A 418 7.00 15.54 25.09
CA ALA A 418 6.39 15.64 23.77
C ALA A 418 7.01 16.79 22.96
N ASN A 419 7.59 16.44 21.81
CA ASN A 419 7.90 17.34 20.70
C ASN A 419 7.75 16.57 19.38
N GLN A 420 7.66 17.25 18.25
CA GLN A 420 7.33 16.60 16.97
C GLN A 420 8.38 15.55 16.56
N TYR A 421 9.67 15.82 16.77
CA TYR A 421 10.73 14.82 16.56
C TYR A 421 10.49 13.55 17.39
N LEU A 422 10.22 13.68 18.69
CA LEU A 422 9.93 12.53 19.57
C LEU A 422 8.66 11.80 19.19
N MET A 423 7.63 12.51 18.71
CA MET A 423 6.40 11.89 18.23
C MET A 423 6.66 11.02 17.00
N VAL A 424 7.41 11.55 16.02
CA VAL A 424 7.81 10.80 14.82
C VAL A 424 8.69 9.60 15.20
N ILE A 425 9.71 9.78 16.04
CA ILE A 425 10.59 8.68 16.49
C ILE A 425 9.78 7.56 17.15
N ARG A 426 8.83 7.91 18.03
CA ARG A 426 7.97 6.94 18.71
C ARG A 426 7.04 6.21 17.73
N ALA A 427 6.40 6.95 16.83
CA ALA A 427 5.47 6.38 15.85
C ALA A 427 6.19 5.43 14.89
N VAL A 428 7.19 5.94 14.17
CA VAL A 428 7.93 5.21 13.15
C VAL A 428 8.72 4.07 13.79
N GLY A 429 9.52 4.35 14.82
CA GLY A 429 10.30 3.32 15.51
C GLY A 429 9.43 2.25 16.15
N GLY A 430 8.31 2.66 16.76
CA GLY A 430 7.37 1.76 17.42
C GLY A 430 6.74 0.74 16.46
N THR A 431 6.46 1.16 15.22
CA THR A 431 5.83 0.34 14.19
C THR A 431 6.84 -0.46 13.37
N LEU A 432 7.99 0.13 13.05
CA LEU A 432 8.95 -0.50 12.14
C LEU A 432 9.87 -1.50 12.83
N GLN A 433 10.03 -1.43 14.15
CA GLN A 433 10.81 -2.43 14.92
C GLN A 433 10.29 -3.86 14.77
N TYR A 434 9.06 -4.07 14.28
CA TYR A 434 8.51 -5.40 14.02
C TYR A 434 9.03 -6.02 12.71
N TYR A 435 9.56 -5.20 11.80
CA TYR A 435 10.18 -5.66 10.55
C TYR A 435 11.72 -5.76 10.66
N ASP A 436 12.30 -5.27 11.76
CA ASP A 436 13.73 -5.36 12.04
C ASP A 436 14.04 -6.54 12.95
N ALA A 437 14.78 -7.51 12.44
CA ALA A 437 15.08 -8.74 13.16
C ALA A 437 15.97 -8.53 14.40
N ASP A 438 16.89 -7.56 14.38
CA ASP A 438 17.80 -7.31 15.51
C ASP A 438 17.47 -6.05 16.32
N LYS A 439 16.49 -5.26 15.84
CA LYS A 439 16.01 -4.03 16.47
C LYS A 439 17.14 -3.04 16.76
N GLN A 440 18.24 -3.11 16.01
CA GLN A 440 19.35 -2.18 16.10
C GLN A 440 19.09 -1.01 15.14
N PHE A 441 18.90 0.18 15.69
CA PHE A 441 18.64 1.40 14.93
C PHE A 441 19.90 2.26 14.85
N PRO A 442 20.65 2.26 13.73
CA PRO A 442 21.62 3.31 13.44
C PRO A 442 20.94 4.68 13.51
N ALA A 443 21.46 5.54 14.38
CA ALA A 443 20.86 6.84 14.65
C ALA A 443 21.89 7.94 14.46
N TYR A 444 21.55 8.91 13.61
CA TYR A 444 22.42 10.00 13.21
C TYR A 444 21.77 11.35 13.48
N GLY A 445 22.59 12.38 13.66
CA GLY A 445 22.22 13.78 13.64
C GLY A 445 23.01 14.53 12.57
N PHE A 446 22.51 15.69 12.16
CA PHE A 446 23.19 16.60 11.23
C PHE A 446 22.94 18.07 11.59
N GLY A 447 23.79 18.96 11.10
CA GLY A 447 23.66 20.41 11.30
C GLY A 447 24.03 20.91 12.70
N ALA A 448 24.90 20.22 13.43
CA ALA A 448 25.30 20.64 14.78
C ALA A 448 26.81 20.61 15.01
N GLN A 449 27.28 21.47 15.89
CA GLN A 449 28.65 21.46 16.38
C GLN A 449 28.76 20.47 17.55
N LEU A 450 29.67 19.50 17.43
CA LEU A 450 29.94 18.51 18.47
C LEU A 450 30.83 19.07 19.58
N PRO A 451 30.76 18.55 20.83
CA PRO A 451 31.55 19.06 21.96
C PRO A 451 33.06 19.14 21.72
N SER A 452 33.60 18.20 20.95
CA SER A 452 35.02 18.06 20.67
C SER A 452 35.45 18.64 19.31
N GLU A 453 34.54 19.31 18.59
CA GLU A 453 34.78 19.77 17.22
C GLU A 453 34.49 21.26 17.06
N GLU A 454 35.37 21.96 16.36
CA GLU A 454 35.15 23.37 16.01
C GLU A 454 34.24 23.54 14.79
N LYS A 455 34.17 22.53 13.92
CA LYS A 455 33.36 22.54 12.70
C LYS A 455 31.99 21.96 12.96
N VAL A 456 31.02 22.44 12.19
CA VAL A 456 29.67 21.86 12.17
C VAL A 456 29.74 20.50 11.50
N SER A 457 29.22 19.49 12.18
CA SER A 457 29.09 18.14 11.65
C SER A 457 27.75 17.99 10.93
N GLN A 458 27.79 17.38 9.75
CA GLN A 458 26.63 17.12 8.90
C GLN A 458 26.21 15.64 8.93
N ASP A 459 26.91 14.81 9.70
CA ASP A 459 26.57 13.41 9.94
C ASP A 459 27.32 12.83 11.16
N PHE A 460 26.66 12.77 12.31
CA PHE A 460 27.25 12.22 13.54
C PHE A 460 26.32 11.21 14.19
N PRO A 461 26.84 10.16 14.86
CA PRO A 461 25.98 9.23 15.59
C PRO A 461 25.35 9.93 16.82
N LEU A 462 24.06 9.70 17.08
CA LEU A 462 23.39 10.26 18.28
C LEU A 462 23.98 9.69 19.58
N THR A 463 24.59 8.51 19.51
CA THR A 463 25.35 7.91 20.62
C THR A 463 26.63 8.70 20.95
N LEU A 464 27.05 9.60 20.06
CA LEU A 464 28.35 10.29 20.06
C LEU A 464 29.55 9.33 20.09
N ASN A 465 29.34 8.10 19.64
CA ASN A 465 30.37 7.08 19.50
C ASN A 465 30.43 6.64 18.03
N ALA A 466 31.45 7.08 17.31
CA ALA A 466 31.65 6.74 15.89
C ALA A 466 31.74 5.24 15.62
N ASN A 467 32.19 4.46 16.61
CA ASN A 467 32.33 2.99 16.49
C ASN A 467 31.02 2.25 16.80
N ASN A 468 30.04 2.90 17.42
CA ASN A 468 28.76 2.29 17.73
C ASN A 468 27.60 3.28 17.54
N PRO A 469 27.11 3.45 16.29
CA PRO A 469 25.97 4.33 15.99
C PRO A 469 24.61 3.71 16.37
N ASN A 470 24.56 2.44 16.76
CA ASN A 470 23.33 1.69 16.89
C ASN A 470 22.66 1.90 18.24
N CYS A 471 21.34 2.03 18.22
CA CYS A 471 20.48 2.08 19.39
C CYS A 471 19.67 0.77 19.50
N ASP A 472 19.74 0.13 20.67
CA ASP A 472 18.98 -1.09 20.96
C ASP A 472 17.50 -0.78 21.26
N GLY A 473 16.68 -0.85 20.21
CA GLY A 473 15.26 -0.51 20.28
C GLY A 473 14.95 0.99 20.37
N VAL A 474 13.65 1.29 20.27
CA VAL A 474 13.11 2.66 20.25
C VAL A 474 13.43 3.44 21.53
N GLN A 475 13.46 2.77 22.68
CA GLN A 475 13.76 3.43 23.96
C GLN A 475 15.22 3.90 24.03
N ALA A 476 16.17 3.11 23.54
CA ALA A 476 17.56 3.53 23.45
C ALA A 476 17.72 4.69 22.46
N LEU A 477 16.99 4.69 21.35
CA LEU A 477 16.98 5.77 20.37
C LEU A 477 16.47 7.09 20.97
N ILE A 478 15.34 7.06 21.68
CA ILE A 478 14.80 8.23 22.40
C ILE A 478 15.82 8.76 23.42
N LYS A 479 16.45 7.86 24.18
CA LYS A 479 17.48 8.23 25.15
C LYS A 479 18.71 8.86 24.49
N ALA A 480 19.17 8.30 23.36
CA ALA A 480 20.29 8.81 22.60
C ALA A 480 19.99 10.22 22.05
N TYR A 481 18.82 10.42 21.43
CA TYR A 481 18.36 11.73 20.97
C TYR A 481 18.36 12.77 22.09
N LYS A 482 17.70 12.49 23.22
CA LYS A 482 17.65 13.41 24.36
C LYS A 482 19.04 13.72 24.92
N SER A 483 19.90 12.70 25.06
CA SER A 483 21.27 12.90 25.55
C SER A 483 22.15 13.65 24.56
N CYS A 484 21.93 13.49 23.26
CA CYS A 484 22.72 14.17 22.24
C CYS A 484 22.39 15.66 22.24
N LEU A 485 21.10 15.99 22.33
CA LEU A 485 20.57 17.35 22.36
C LEU A 485 21.13 18.23 23.48
N THR A 486 21.51 17.65 24.62
CA THR A 486 22.13 18.40 25.73
C THR A 486 23.63 18.63 25.57
N LYS A 487 24.27 17.97 24.60
CA LYS A 487 25.73 17.99 24.41
C LYS A 487 26.13 18.78 23.17
N VAL A 488 25.35 18.70 22.11
CA VAL A 488 25.65 19.40 20.84
C VAL A 488 25.15 20.84 20.88
N LYS A 489 25.76 21.68 20.05
CA LYS A 489 25.29 23.04 19.80
C LYS A 489 24.63 23.10 18.43
N LEU A 490 23.34 23.43 18.40
CA LEU A 490 22.59 23.57 17.15
C LEU A 490 23.24 24.61 16.23
N SER A 491 23.34 24.30 14.93
CA SER A 491 24.10 25.13 13.99
C SER A 491 23.54 25.10 12.56
N GLU A 492 24.23 25.73 11.63
CA GLU A 492 23.87 25.74 10.21
C GLU A 492 25.11 25.32 9.41
N PRO A 493 24.98 24.81 8.17
CA PRO A 493 23.74 24.60 7.40
C PRO A 493 23.05 23.25 7.67
N ALA A 494 21.81 23.11 7.17
CA ALA A 494 21.11 21.83 6.99
C ALA A 494 21.53 21.14 5.68
N ASN A 495 22.54 20.26 5.74
CA ASN A 495 22.99 19.49 4.56
C ASN A 495 22.57 18.02 4.66
N LEU A 496 21.78 17.53 3.70
CA LEU A 496 21.28 16.15 3.71
C LEU A 496 22.20 15.18 2.98
N ALA A 497 23.00 15.63 2.00
CA ALA A 497 23.85 14.76 1.21
C ALA A 497 24.83 13.92 2.07
N PRO A 498 25.46 14.44 3.14
CA PRO A 498 26.38 13.65 3.96
C PRO A 498 25.72 12.43 4.61
N VAL A 499 24.54 12.61 5.23
CA VAL A 499 23.85 11.50 5.90
C VAL A 499 23.26 10.50 4.90
N ILE A 500 22.77 10.96 3.75
CA ILE A 500 22.34 10.08 2.66
C ILE A 500 23.52 9.24 2.15
N ASN A 501 24.67 9.86 1.88
CA ASN A 501 25.86 9.17 1.40
C ASN A 501 26.41 8.16 2.42
N ARG A 502 26.30 8.46 3.72
CA ARG A 502 26.66 7.52 4.79
C ARG A 502 25.86 6.23 4.69
N VAL A 503 24.53 6.32 4.63
CA VAL A 503 23.66 5.14 4.56
C VAL A 503 23.78 4.45 3.20
N ALA A 504 23.89 5.21 2.10
CA ALA A 504 24.17 4.67 0.78
C ALA A 504 25.49 3.87 0.76
N THR A 505 26.52 4.33 1.47
CA THR A 505 27.79 3.59 1.59
C THR A 505 27.60 2.25 2.31
N ALA A 506 26.73 2.19 3.34
CA ALA A 506 26.37 0.92 3.97
C ALA A 506 25.61 0.01 3.00
N ALA A 507 24.56 0.54 2.34
CA ALA A 507 23.75 -0.20 1.37
C ALA A 507 24.58 -0.75 0.20
N LYS A 508 25.59 0.00 -0.27
CA LYS A 508 26.52 -0.41 -1.34
C LYS A 508 27.41 -1.61 -0.96
N ARG A 509 27.61 -1.86 0.34
CA ARG A 509 28.41 -3.01 0.83
C ARG A 509 27.64 -4.31 0.78
N ILE A 510 26.31 -4.27 0.69
CA ILE A 510 25.47 -5.46 0.59
C ILE A 510 25.87 -6.24 -0.66
N LYS A 511 26.18 -7.53 -0.48
CA LYS A 511 26.50 -8.46 -1.56
C LYS A 511 25.36 -9.45 -1.70
N PHE A 512 24.63 -9.35 -2.80
CA PHE A 512 23.56 -10.29 -3.16
C PHE A 512 24.15 -11.56 -3.77
N GLN A 513 24.86 -12.34 -2.95
CA GLN A 513 25.38 -13.65 -3.35
C GLN A 513 24.20 -14.57 -3.72
N SER A 514 24.39 -15.42 -4.72
CA SER A 514 23.39 -16.40 -5.16
C SER A 514 22.02 -15.80 -5.57
N LYS A 515 21.97 -14.50 -5.92
CA LYS A 515 20.74 -13.76 -6.24
C LYS A 515 19.71 -13.73 -5.09
N LEU A 516 20.18 -13.68 -3.84
CA LEU A 516 19.30 -13.64 -2.67
C LEU A 516 19.25 -12.26 -2.04
N ALA A 517 18.03 -11.76 -1.80
CA ALA A 517 17.71 -10.47 -1.20
C ALA A 517 17.86 -10.51 0.33
N HIS A 518 19.10 -10.48 0.83
CA HIS A 518 19.35 -10.62 2.27
C HIS A 518 19.10 -9.34 3.08
N GLU A 519 19.23 -8.16 2.49
CA GLU A 519 19.18 -6.90 3.24
C GLU A 519 18.71 -5.72 2.36
N TYR A 520 17.97 -4.79 2.98
CA TYR A 520 17.53 -3.52 2.40
C TYR A 520 17.57 -2.41 3.46
N HIS A 521 18.01 -1.21 3.10
CA HIS A 521 18.07 -0.07 4.02
C HIS A 521 16.89 0.88 3.84
N ILE A 522 16.41 1.44 4.96
CA ILE A 522 15.39 2.48 4.95
C ILE A 522 15.88 3.61 5.86
N LEU A 523 16.11 4.78 5.29
CA LEU A 523 16.59 5.98 5.99
C LEU A 523 15.43 6.95 6.22
N PHE A 524 15.10 7.21 7.48
CA PHE A 524 14.21 8.30 7.86
C PHE A 524 15.02 9.56 8.14
N ILE A 525 14.70 10.68 7.48
CA ILE A 525 15.28 11.99 7.76
C ILE A 525 14.17 12.86 8.32
N ILE A 526 14.30 13.28 9.59
CA ILE A 526 13.34 14.17 10.25
C ILE A 526 13.96 15.56 10.28
N THR A 527 13.30 16.54 9.65
CA THR A 527 13.82 17.91 9.47
C THR A 527 12.70 18.94 9.53
N ASP A 528 13.05 20.19 9.87
CA ASP A 528 12.10 21.29 9.81
C ASP A 528 12.00 21.96 8.43
N GLY A 529 12.67 21.43 7.40
CA GLY A 529 12.27 21.61 6.01
C GLY A 529 13.19 22.40 5.10
N GLU A 530 14.27 22.98 5.60
CA GLU A 530 15.21 23.73 4.77
C GLU A 530 16.38 22.84 4.32
N VAL A 531 16.62 22.70 3.01
CA VAL A 531 17.75 21.92 2.47
C VAL A 531 18.76 22.84 1.81
N LYS A 532 19.93 23.01 2.42
CA LYS A 532 20.94 23.99 1.95
C LYS A 532 21.81 23.45 0.81
N ASP A 533 21.94 22.14 0.68
CA ASP A 533 22.80 21.47 -0.28
C ASP A 533 22.04 20.74 -1.39
N MET A 534 20.92 21.30 -1.87
CA MET A 534 20.04 20.69 -2.89
C MET A 534 20.78 20.04 -4.07
N PRO A 535 21.79 20.66 -4.72
CA PRO A 535 22.53 20.01 -5.80
C PRO A 535 23.26 18.73 -5.37
N ALA A 536 23.89 18.75 -4.19
CA ALA A 536 24.62 17.58 -3.65
C ALA A 536 23.64 16.51 -3.15
N THR A 537 22.51 16.92 -2.59
CA THR A 537 21.44 16.03 -2.12
C THR A 537 20.80 15.29 -3.31
N ARG A 538 20.50 15.99 -4.41
CA ARG A 538 20.04 15.38 -5.67
C ARG A 538 21.04 14.37 -6.22
N GLU A 539 22.33 14.72 -6.25
CA GLU A 539 23.37 13.78 -6.66
C GLU A 539 23.41 12.54 -5.74
N ALA A 540 23.35 12.73 -4.42
CA ALA A 540 23.35 11.63 -3.46
C ALA A 540 22.15 10.69 -3.65
N ILE A 541 20.94 11.23 -3.86
CA ILE A 541 19.71 10.46 -4.12
C ILE A 541 19.81 9.71 -5.45
N VAL A 542 20.26 10.38 -6.53
CA VAL A 542 20.41 9.73 -7.84
C VAL A 542 21.41 8.58 -7.77
N GLN A 543 22.54 8.72 -7.07
CA GLN A 543 23.46 7.60 -6.88
C GLN A 543 22.89 6.52 -5.96
N ALA A 544 22.18 6.90 -4.90
CA ALA A 544 21.50 5.98 -3.99
C ALA A 544 20.40 5.16 -4.66
N SER A 545 19.75 5.68 -5.71
CA SER A 545 18.66 4.99 -6.43
C SER A 545 19.07 3.62 -7.01
N LYS A 546 20.38 3.42 -7.23
CA LYS A 546 20.97 2.17 -7.74
C LYS A 546 21.24 1.13 -6.63
N LEU A 547 21.00 1.48 -5.37
CA LEU A 547 21.34 0.69 -4.19
C LEU A 547 20.06 0.16 -3.50
N PRO A 548 20.14 -0.85 -2.61
CA PRO A 548 18.99 -1.33 -1.82
C PRO A 548 18.66 -0.33 -0.69
N LEU A 549 18.14 0.83 -1.05
CA LEU A 549 17.89 1.95 -0.15
C LEU A 549 16.61 2.70 -0.52
N SER A 550 15.78 2.97 0.49
CA SER A 550 14.69 3.95 0.45
C SER A 550 14.96 5.09 1.45
N ILE A 551 14.45 6.27 1.16
CA ILE A 551 14.59 7.48 1.96
C ILE A 551 13.19 8.03 2.23
N VAL A 552 12.85 8.25 3.49
CA VAL A 552 11.61 8.91 3.89
C VAL A 552 11.94 10.22 4.60
N LEU A 553 11.51 11.33 4.01
CA LEU A 553 11.65 12.67 4.54
C LEU A 553 10.41 13.00 5.37
N VAL A 554 10.58 13.27 6.66
CA VAL A 554 9.48 13.66 7.55
C VAL A 554 9.66 15.12 7.94
N GLY A 555 8.77 15.97 7.43
CA GLY A 555 8.75 17.40 7.71
C GLY A 555 8.08 17.69 9.06
N VAL A 556 8.77 18.37 9.97
CA VAL A 556 8.23 18.83 11.25
C VAL A 556 8.18 20.35 11.33
N GLY A 557 7.29 20.89 12.15
CA GLY A 557 7.05 22.34 12.19
C GLY A 557 6.22 22.82 11.00
N SER A 558 6.10 24.14 10.88
CA SER A 558 5.19 24.80 9.93
C SER A 558 5.93 25.60 8.86
N ASN A 559 7.17 25.21 8.57
CA ASN A 559 7.98 25.86 7.54
C ASN A 559 7.47 25.46 6.14
N ASP A 560 8.10 26.04 5.14
CA ASP A 560 7.84 25.76 3.73
C ASP A 560 8.66 24.56 3.28
N PHE A 561 7.98 23.47 2.92
CA PHE A 561 8.60 22.19 2.54
C PHE A 561 8.82 22.02 1.04
N ARG A 562 8.82 23.11 0.25
CA ARG A 562 9.04 23.05 -1.21
C ARG A 562 10.27 22.24 -1.61
N ASP A 563 11.38 22.38 -0.88
CA ASP A 563 12.61 21.63 -1.17
C ASP A 563 12.40 20.12 -1.00
N LEU A 564 11.68 19.69 0.05
CA LEU A 564 11.42 18.27 0.29
C LEU A 564 10.42 17.70 -0.74
N VAL A 565 9.43 18.50 -1.14
CA VAL A 565 8.49 18.15 -2.22
C VAL A 565 9.20 18.05 -3.58
N GLU A 566 10.25 18.85 -3.85
CA GLU A 566 11.07 18.68 -5.07
C GLU A 566 11.83 17.35 -5.07
N LEU A 567 12.22 16.84 -3.89
CA LEU A 567 12.92 15.56 -3.77
C LEU A 567 11.98 14.36 -3.88
N ASP A 568 10.72 14.52 -3.45
CA ASP A 568 9.60 13.58 -3.57
C ASP A 568 9.25 13.38 -5.06
N SER A 569 9.71 12.30 -5.67
CA SER A 569 9.79 12.17 -7.15
C SER A 569 8.49 11.68 -7.80
N ASP A 570 7.35 11.89 -7.15
CA ASP A 570 5.99 11.51 -7.56
C ASP A 570 5.66 11.93 -9.00
N ASP A 571 5.96 13.19 -9.35
CA ASP A 571 5.53 13.81 -10.60
C ASP A 571 6.59 13.74 -11.71
N ALA A 572 7.87 13.55 -11.35
CA ALA A 572 8.98 13.52 -12.29
C ALA A 572 10.20 12.79 -11.72
N ILE A 573 10.90 12.04 -12.60
CA ILE A 573 12.17 11.40 -12.24
C ILE A 573 13.19 12.46 -11.82
N LEU A 574 13.74 12.33 -10.60
CA LEU A 574 14.78 13.22 -10.11
C LEU A 574 16.03 13.16 -11.00
N THR A 575 16.52 14.32 -11.41
CA THR A 575 17.76 14.43 -12.20
C THR A 575 18.85 15.07 -11.35
N ALA A 576 20.07 14.56 -11.40
CA ALA A 576 21.23 15.17 -10.77
C ALA A 576 21.70 16.41 -11.55
N PRO A 577 22.47 17.33 -10.95
CA PRO A 577 23.07 18.47 -11.67
C PRO A 577 23.95 18.05 -12.87
N SER A 578 24.49 16.83 -12.83
CA SER A 578 25.25 16.21 -13.92
C SER A 578 24.40 15.85 -15.16
N GLY A 579 23.07 15.86 -15.02
CA GLY A 579 22.12 15.41 -16.05
C GLY A 579 21.76 13.93 -15.97
N GLU A 580 22.31 13.19 -14.99
CA GLU A 580 21.95 11.79 -14.75
C GLU A 580 20.58 11.69 -14.08
N ASN A 581 19.69 10.83 -14.58
CA ASN A 581 18.39 10.55 -13.96
C ASN A 581 18.51 9.46 -12.89
N ALA A 582 17.68 9.57 -11.84
CA ALA A 582 17.50 8.50 -10.87
C ALA A 582 17.06 7.20 -11.58
N PHE A 583 17.60 6.07 -11.12
CA PHE A 583 17.32 4.76 -11.69
C PHE A 583 15.90 4.28 -11.36
N ARG A 584 15.38 4.70 -10.21
CA ARG A 584 14.05 4.45 -9.68
C ARG A 584 13.74 5.52 -8.62
N ASP A 585 12.47 5.67 -8.29
CA ASP A 585 12.08 6.48 -7.16
C ASP A 585 12.45 5.76 -5.85
N ILE A 586 12.99 6.54 -4.90
CA ILE A 586 13.42 6.08 -3.59
C ILE A 586 13.04 7.05 -2.48
N VAL A 587 12.44 8.21 -2.79
CA VAL A 587 12.22 9.28 -1.82
C VAL A 587 10.72 9.44 -1.63
N GLN A 588 10.29 9.42 -0.38
CA GLN A 588 8.93 9.76 -0.01
C GLN A 588 8.95 10.93 0.97
N PHE A 589 8.11 11.95 0.77
CA PHE A 589 7.93 13.06 1.71
C PHE A 589 6.61 12.99 2.48
N VAL A 590 6.67 13.19 3.80
CA VAL A 590 5.51 13.20 4.69
C VAL A 590 5.57 14.40 5.65
N PRO A 591 4.68 15.41 5.50
CA PRO A 591 4.54 16.50 6.48
C PRO A 591 3.80 16.03 7.73
N TYR A 592 4.47 15.97 8.87
CA TYR A 592 3.89 15.46 10.12
C TYR A 592 2.67 16.27 10.61
N LEU A 593 2.68 17.60 10.39
CA LEU A 593 1.60 18.47 10.86
C LEU A 593 0.24 18.16 10.22
N ASP A 594 0.22 17.58 9.03
CA ASP A 594 -1.03 17.20 8.35
C ASP A 594 -1.79 16.12 9.12
N PHE A 595 -1.09 15.36 9.96
CA PHE A 595 -1.62 14.26 10.77
C PHE A 595 -1.64 14.57 12.27
N ALA A 596 -1.27 15.78 12.70
CA ALA A 596 -1.12 16.11 14.12
C ALA A 596 -2.42 15.99 14.95
N ARG A 597 -3.58 15.94 14.28
CA ARG A 597 -4.90 15.75 14.90
C ARG A 597 -5.53 14.39 14.60
N ASP A 598 -4.90 13.60 13.75
CA ASP A 598 -5.36 12.28 13.37
C ASP A 598 -4.80 11.21 14.32
N PRO A 599 -5.41 10.01 14.33
CA PRO A 599 -4.77 8.83 14.91
C PRO A 599 -3.38 8.61 14.29
N VAL A 600 -2.41 8.20 15.09
CA VAL A 600 -1.01 7.99 14.67
C VAL A 600 -0.92 6.99 13.50
N GLU A 601 -1.87 6.09 13.42
CA GLU A 601 -2.00 5.08 12.38
C GLU A 601 -2.11 5.70 10.99
N LYS A 602 -2.80 6.84 10.82
CA LYS A 602 -2.88 7.52 9.52
C LYS A 602 -1.53 8.10 9.07
N PHE A 603 -0.77 8.64 10.01
CA PHE A 603 0.59 9.10 9.72
C PHE A 603 1.49 7.92 9.30
N LEU A 604 1.34 6.78 9.98
CA LEU A 604 2.10 5.57 9.67
C LEU A 604 1.72 4.94 8.34
N GLU A 605 0.43 4.96 7.99
CA GLU A 605 -0.07 4.56 6.67
C GLU A 605 0.60 5.38 5.58
N GLN A 606 0.65 6.71 5.73
CA GLN A 606 1.35 7.58 4.78
C GLN A 606 2.84 7.25 4.69
N VAL A 607 3.53 7.13 5.83
CA VAL A 607 4.96 6.78 5.88
C VAL A 607 5.29 5.42 5.23
N MET A 608 4.34 4.48 5.24
CA MET A 608 4.51 3.14 4.68
C MET A 608 3.98 2.98 3.26
N GLU A 609 3.39 4.03 2.67
CA GLU A 609 2.67 3.94 1.41
C GLU A 609 3.57 3.43 0.27
N GLU A 610 4.80 3.95 0.16
CA GLU A 610 5.69 3.61 -0.97
C GLU A 610 6.78 2.59 -0.64
N ILE A 611 7.18 2.47 0.63
CA ILE A 611 8.28 1.59 1.05
C ILE A 611 8.13 0.17 0.47
N PRO A 612 6.97 -0.52 0.60
CA PRO A 612 6.80 -1.86 0.04
C PRO A 612 7.09 -1.91 -1.45
N HIS A 613 6.58 -0.94 -2.21
CA HIS A 613 6.77 -0.88 -3.65
C HIS A 613 8.23 -0.63 -4.03
N GLN A 614 8.90 0.32 -3.36
CA GLN A 614 10.30 0.65 -3.62
C GLN A 614 11.25 -0.54 -3.32
N VAL A 615 10.93 -1.35 -2.30
CA VAL A 615 11.65 -2.59 -1.98
C VAL A 615 11.45 -3.65 -3.06
N GLU A 616 10.18 -3.92 -3.41
CA GLU A 616 9.81 -4.89 -4.45
C GLU A 616 10.45 -4.51 -5.79
N GLN A 617 10.32 -3.25 -6.19
CA GLN A 617 10.86 -2.71 -7.44
C GLN A 617 12.36 -2.94 -7.54
N TYR A 618 13.13 -2.61 -6.50
CA TYR A 618 14.57 -2.82 -6.49
C TYR A 618 14.93 -4.30 -6.64
N PHE A 619 14.33 -5.18 -5.82
CA PHE A 619 14.66 -6.60 -5.87
C PHE A 619 14.21 -7.26 -7.17
N HIS A 620 13.08 -6.86 -7.76
CA HIS A 620 12.66 -7.35 -9.08
C HIS A 620 13.59 -6.88 -10.19
N GLN A 621 13.98 -5.60 -10.20
CA GLN A 621 14.93 -5.06 -11.17
C GLN A 621 16.29 -5.75 -11.11
N MET A 622 16.71 -6.19 -9.92
CA MET A 622 17.96 -6.91 -9.69
C MET A 622 17.83 -8.44 -9.83
N ASP A 623 16.63 -8.97 -10.13
CA ASP A 623 16.33 -10.41 -10.22
C ASP A 623 16.72 -11.17 -8.94
N LEU A 624 16.34 -10.62 -7.78
CA LEU A 624 16.68 -11.14 -6.46
C LEU A 624 15.48 -11.85 -5.81
N GLN A 625 15.76 -13.01 -5.20
CA GLN A 625 14.77 -13.86 -4.54
C GLN A 625 14.87 -13.76 -3.02
N PRO A 626 13.77 -13.98 -2.26
CA PRO A 626 13.84 -14.06 -0.82
C PRO A 626 14.76 -15.21 -0.35
N PRO A 627 15.60 -14.99 0.69
CA PRO A 627 16.64 -15.95 1.10
C PRO A 627 16.16 -17.37 1.42
N ASN A 628 15.03 -17.51 2.10
CA ASN A 628 14.53 -18.74 2.71
C ASN A 628 13.17 -19.19 2.16
N MET A 629 12.77 -18.67 1.00
CA MET A 629 11.54 -19.12 0.34
C MET A 629 11.71 -20.56 -0.13
N THR A 630 11.12 -21.52 0.58
CA THR A 630 10.96 -22.87 0.06
C THR A 630 10.12 -22.79 -1.21
N SER A 631 10.64 -23.32 -2.31
CA SER A 631 9.77 -23.60 -3.46
C SER A 631 8.64 -24.51 -2.95
N PRO A 632 7.36 -24.16 -3.17
CA PRO A 632 6.25 -25.02 -2.76
C PRO A 632 6.34 -26.40 -3.39
#